data_AF-A0A255Z4B5-F1
#
_entry.id   AF-A0A255Z4B5-F1
#
_cell.length_a   1.000
_cell.length_b   1.000
_cell.length_c   1.000
_cell.angle_alpha   90.00
_cell.angle_beta   90.00
_cell.angle_gamma   90.00
#
_symmetry.space_group_name_H-M   'P 1'
#
loop_
_entity.id
_entity.type
_entity.pdbx_description
1 polymer ?
#
loop_
_entity_poly.entity_id
_entity_poly.type
_entity_poly.pdbx_seq_one_letter_code
_entity_poly.pdbx_strand_id
1 'polypeptide(L)'
;MLRELKRGALQSLIASAKYNIGVLKAVYDELQRRMGIARALPPLQQRHAEQGVQSLLDQVCRSIEEHRARERKKERKGVASPLPGPSGRPEYRREYDDLVAKFSNLLKLVMMPANTPEAEESRRRSEAELNRMGAEFAAWATRYPHKQFPWPSTFSSGEGGAAVIDRADVSPLTALGYRVGKTAGLRDAERRRLLTWAFRNALPPVISHGYMASWGPPSTVKRLQKMANHIAHVGKHRRKFSGDQDTAVRQWQADLDYLERQFYKGVFGFEWPSTRGQ
;
A
#
# COMPACT_ATOMS: atom_id res chain seq x y z
N MET A 1 -18.71 24.74 29.72
CA MET A 1 -18.92 24.32 28.30
C MET A 1 -17.69 24.52 27.40
N LEU A 2 -17.33 25.74 26.97
CA LEU A 2 -16.19 25.97 26.04
C LEU A 2 -14.82 25.50 26.55
N ARG A 3 -14.57 25.55 27.87
CA ARG A 3 -13.31 25.07 28.48
C ARG A 3 -13.23 23.54 28.54
N GLU A 4 -14.35 22.85 28.71
CA GLU A 4 -14.40 21.38 28.74
C GLU A 4 -14.34 20.77 27.33
N LEU A 5 -15.02 21.39 26.36
CA LEU A 5 -14.88 21.06 24.94
C LEU A 5 -13.43 21.21 24.44
N LYS A 6 -12.71 22.25 24.90
CA LYS A 6 -11.29 22.45 24.60
C LYS A 6 -10.39 21.37 25.21
N ARG A 7 -10.69 20.92 26.43
CA ARG A 7 -9.88 19.93 27.16
C ARG A 7 -10.07 18.52 26.58
N GLY A 8 -11.31 18.14 26.23
CA GLY A 8 -11.61 16.87 25.56
C GLY A 8 -11.03 16.77 24.15
N ALA A 9 -11.14 17.84 23.35
CA ALA A 9 -10.56 17.88 22.01
C ALA A 9 -9.02 17.81 22.04
N LEU A 10 -8.38 18.48 23.01
CA LEU A 10 -6.92 18.46 23.17
C LEU A 10 -6.41 17.08 23.63
N GLN A 11 -7.12 16.40 24.53
CA GLN A 11 -6.78 15.04 24.95
C GLN A 11 -6.98 14.03 23.82
N SER A 12 -8.04 14.17 23.03
CA SER A 12 -8.22 13.37 21.81
C SER A 12 -7.12 13.67 20.78
N LEU A 13 -6.68 14.92 20.64
CA LEU A 13 -5.57 15.32 19.77
C LEU A 13 -4.25 14.67 20.18
N ILE A 14 -3.92 14.67 21.48
CA ILE A 14 -2.67 14.10 22.01
C ILE A 14 -2.67 12.57 21.89
N ALA A 15 -3.82 11.92 22.05
CA ALA A 15 -3.97 10.49 21.81
C ALA A 15 -3.85 10.13 20.31
N SER A 16 -4.38 10.97 19.42
CA SER A 16 -4.45 10.70 17.97
C SER A 16 -3.23 11.18 17.16
N ALA A 17 -2.47 12.17 17.63
CA ALA A 17 -1.20 12.60 17.04
C ALA A 17 -0.13 11.50 17.03
N LYS A 18 -0.36 10.41 17.77
CA LYS A 18 0.49 9.22 17.76
C LYS A 18 0.42 8.41 16.45
N TYR A 19 -0.61 8.53 15.58
CA TYR A 19 -0.87 7.44 14.62
C TYR A 19 -1.40 7.72 13.18
N ASN A 20 -1.72 8.93 12.69
CA ASN A 20 -2.31 8.99 11.34
C ASN A 20 -2.24 10.34 10.58
N ILE A 21 -1.81 10.29 9.30
CA ILE A 21 -1.89 11.41 8.32
C ILE A 21 -3.33 11.88 8.11
N GLY A 22 -4.33 10.99 8.22
CA GLY A 22 -5.75 11.35 8.14
C GLY A 22 -6.20 12.28 9.27
N VAL A 23 -5.56 12.21 10.44
CA VAL A 23 -5.85 13.09 11.58
C VAL A 23 -5.18 14.45 11.40
N LEU A 24 -3.96 14.51 10.85
CA LEU A 24 -3.33 15.78 10.46
C LEU A 24 -4.17 16.52 9.42
N LYS A 25 -4.75 15.79 8.47
CA LYS A 25 -5.69 16.35 7.50
C LYS A 25 -6.98 16.82 8.16
N ALA A 26 -7.56 16.06 9.09
CA ALA A 26 -8.75 16.49 9.84
C ALA A 26 -8.50 17.72 10.72
N VAL A 27 -7.31 17.83 11.32
CA VAL A 27 -6.88 19.02 12.08
C VAL A 27 -6.68 20.21 11.15
N TYR A 28 -6.05 20.03 10.00
CA TYR A 28 -5.89 21.08 8.99
C TYR A 28 -7.26 21.56 8.46
N ASP A 29 -8.16 20.62 8.14
CA ASP A 29 -9.51 20.91 7.65
C ASP A 29 -10.36 21.61 8.74
N GLU A 30 -10.23 21.22 10.01
CA GLU A 30 -10.88 21.88 11.15
C GLU A 30 -10.34 23.29 11.40
N LEU A 31 -9.02 23.48 11.29
CA LEU A 31 -8.37 24.78 11.40
C LEU A 31 -8.78 25.70 10.26
N GLN A 32 -8.82 25.20 9.01
CA GLN A 32 -9.33 25.96 7.87
C GLN A 32 -10.81 26.33 8.05
N ARG A 33 -11.64 25.41 8.55
CA ARG A 33 -13.06 25.70 8.82
C ARG A 33 -13.22 26.78 9.89
N ARG A 34 -12.43 26.72 10.97
CA ARG A 34 -12.44 27.73 12.05
C ARG A 34 -11.88 29.08 11.61
N MET A 35 -10.86 29.11 10.76
CA MET A 35 -10.37 30.36 10.16
C MET A 35 -11.39 30.97 9.19
N GLY A 36 -12.13 30.13 8.45
CA GLY A 36 -13.25 30.56 7.62
C GLY A 36 -14.36 31.22 8.44
N ILE A 37 -14.68 30.67 9.62
CA ILE A 37 -15.63 31.26 10.57
C ILE A 37 -15.05 32.55 11.20
N ALA A 38 -13.76 32.59 11.51
CA ALA A 38 -13.11 33.76 12.12
C ALA A 38 -13.09 34.99 11.20
N ARG A 39 -13.05 34.82 9.88
CA ARG A 39 -13.12 35.91 8.89
C ARG A 39 -14.49 36.58 8.79
N ALA A 40 -15.54 35.97 9.35
CA ALA A 40 -16.89 36.53 9.42
C ALA A 40 -17.19 37.25 10.75
N LEU A 41 -16.21 37.34 11.65
CA LEU A 41 -16.36 37.98 12.96
C LEU A 41 -15.85 39.44 12.94
N PRO A 42 -16.34 40.31 13.85
CA PRO A 42 -15.80 41.65 14.03
C PRO A 42 -14.28 41.64 14.34
N PRO A 43 -13.52 42.67 13.93
CA PRO A 43 -12.04 42.65 13.90
C PRO A 43 -11.36 42.28 15.23
N LEU A 44 -11.92 42.69 16.38
CA LEU A 44 -11.40 42.36 17.71
C LEU A 44 -11.58 40.87 18.05
N GLN A 45 -12.70 40.28 17.65
CA GLN A 45 -13.00 38.87 17.88
C GLN A 45 -12.22 37.96 16.92
N GLN A 46 -11.98 38.43 15.69
CA GLN A 46 -11.10 37.77 14.75
C GLN A 46 -9.66 37.66 15.28
N ARG A 47 -9.10 38.74 15.83
CA ARG A 47 -7.76 38.72 16.46
C ARG A 47 -7.67 37.73 17.61
N HIS A 48 -8.68 37.65 18.47
CA HIS A 48 -8.72 36.65 19.55
C HIS A 48 -8.83 35.21 19.03
N ALA A 49 -9.59 34.98 17.95
CA ALA A 49 -9.70 33.68 17.32
C ALA A 49 -8.39 33.24 16.65
N GLU A 50 -7.70 34.15 15.96
CA GLU A 50 -6.39 33.93 15.33
C GLU A 50 -5.30 33.64 16.37
N GLN A 51 -5.26 34.40 17.47
CA GLN A 51 -4.37 34.11 18.60
C GLN A 51 -4.65 32.74 19.24
N GLY A 52 -5.92 32.35 19.34
CA GLY A 52 -6.31 31.03 19.85
C GLY A 52 -5.88 29.88 18.95
N VAL A 53 -5.97 30.05 17.63
CA VAL A 53 -5.49 29.09 16.63
C VAL A 53 -3.97 28.99 16.66
N GLN A 54 -3.27 30.13 16.71
CA GLN A 54 -1.81 30.15 16.79
C GLN A 54 -1.31 29.46 18.06
N SER A 55 -1.95 29.71 19.21
CA SER A 55 -1.62 29.04 20.47
C SER A 55 -1.77 27.52 20.40
N LEU A 56 -2.78 27.02 19.69
CA LEU A 56 -2.97 25.58 19.48
C LEU A 56 -1.90 24.99 18.56
N LEU A 57 -1.52 25.70 17.48
CA LEU A 57 -0.40 25.31 16.62
C LEU A 57 0.91 25.23 17.41
N ASP A 58 1.19 26.23 18.24
CA ASP A 58 2.40 26.26 19.07
C ASP A 58 2.41 25.15 20.13
N GLN A 59 1.25 24.76 20.68
CA GLN A 59 1.14 23.60 21.58
C GLN A 59 1.40 22.27 20.86
N VAL A 60 0.88 22.11 19.64
CA VAL A 60 1.12 20.90 18.84
C VAL A 60 2.60 20.80 18.44
N CYS A 61 3.21 21.90 17.99
CA CYS A 61 4.64 21.95 17.66
C CYS A 61 5.52 21.58 18.87
N ARG A 62 5.26 22.17 20.04
CA ARG A 62 5.98 21.81 21.28
C ARG A 62 5.82 20.35 21.65
N SER A 63 4.62 19.78 21.53
CA SER A 63 4.39 18.35 21.81
C SER A 63 5.17 17.44 20.85
N ILE A 64 5.33 17.84 19.59
CA ILE A 64 6.14 17.11 18.59
C ILE A 64 7.63 17.20 18.93
N GLU A 65 8.10 18.38 19.30
CA GLU A 65 9.50 18.61 19.66
C GLU A 65 9.90 17.88 20.94
N GLU A 66 9.05 17.91 21.97
CA GLU A 66 9.25 17.14 23.20
C GLU A 66 9.28 15.64 22.92
N HIS A 67 8.42 15.15 22.05
CA HIS A 67 8.45 13.75 21.65
C HIS A 67 9.76 13.40 20.95
N ARG A 68 10.19 14.21 19.96
CA ARG A 68 11.50 14.05 19.30
C ARG A 68 12.67 14.12 20.29
N ALA A 69 12.59 14.98 21.31
CA ALA A 69 13.59 15.08 22.37
C ALA A 69 13.61 13.85 23.29
N ARG A 70 12.43 13.28 23.61
CA ARG A 70 12.32 12.01 24.37
C ARG A 70 12.89 10.84 23.59
N GLU A 71 12.63 10.76 22.29
CA GLU A 71 13.22 9.74 21.42
C GLU A 71 14.75 9.90 21.33
N ARG A 72 15.27 11.12 21.14
CA ARG A 72 16.72 11.42 21.22
C ARG A 72 17.35 11.05 22.57
N LYS A 73 16.60 11.19 23.67
CA LYS A 73 17.05 10.84 25.02
C LYS A 73 17.01 9.32 25.26
N LYS A 74 16.09 8.59 24.62
CA LYS A 74 16.09 7.12 24.57
C LYS A 74 17.26 6.59 23.74
N GLU A 75 17.55 7.20 22.60
CA GLU A 75 18.74 6.92 21.77
C GLU A 75 20.04 7.13 22.56
N ARG A 76 20.16 8.24 23.31
CA ARG A 76 21.32 8.52 24.18
C ARG A 76 21.46 7.58 25.38
N LYS A 77 20.38 6.93 25.84
CA LYS A 77 20.38 6.02 26.99
C LYS A 77 20.53 4.54 26.61
N GLY A 78 20.84 4.22 25.35
CA GLY A 78 21.07 2.84 24.91
C GLY A 78 19.82 1.95 24.89
N VAL A 79 18.63 2.50 25.16
CA VAL A 79 17.36 1.81 24.88
C VAL A 79 17.03 2.07 23.41
N ALA A 80 17.80 1.44 22.54
CA ALA A 80 17.54 1.46 21.11
C ALA A 80 16.17 0.81 20.86
N SER A 81 15.19 1.58 20.37
CA SER A 81 14.30 0.99 19.37
C SER A 81 15.19 0.51 18.23
N PRO A 82 15.11 -0.75 17.79
CA PRO A 82 16.04 -1.28 16.81
C PRO A 82 15.81 -0.56 15.47
N LEU A 83 16.61 0.47 15.22
CA LEU A 83 17.07 0.74 13.87
C LEU A 83 18.03 -0.41 13.52
N PRO A 84 17.84 -1.08 12.38
CA PRO A 84 18.66 -2.23 12.06
C PRO A 84 20.10 -1.74 11.86
N GLY A 85 21.00 -2.23 12.72
CA GLY A 85 22.42 -2.21 12.45
C GLY A 85 22.72 -3.02 11.18
N PRO A 86 23.91 -2.85 10.59
CA PRO A 86 24.31 -3.58 9.39
C PRO A 86 24.62 -5.04 9.75
N SER A 87 23.59 -5.86 9.95
CA SER A 87 23.62 -7.34 9.93
C SER A 87 22.31 -7.92 10.47
N GLY A 88 21.26 -7.93 9.65
CA GLY A 88 20.05 -8.71 9.91
C GLY A 88 18.77 -8.00 9.48
N ARG A 89 18.04 -8.59 8.53
CA ARG A 89 16.68 -8.11 8.22
C ARG A 89 15.83 -8.16 9.50
N PRO A 90 15.06 -7.10 9.82
CA PRO A 90 14.10 -7.12 10.91
C PRO A 90 13.13 -8.30 10.79
N GLU A 91 12.70 -8.86 11.91
CA GLU A 91 11.80 -10.03 11.98
C GLU A 91 10.55 -9.87 11.11
N TYR A 92 9.84 -8.74 11.23
CA TYR A 92 8.65 -8.45 10.42
C TYR A 92 8.92 -8.54 8.90
N ARG A 93 10.14 -8.21 8.46
CA ARG A 93 10.53 -8.27 7.05
C ARG A 93 10.81 -9.70 6.62
N ARG A 94 11.42 -10.51 7.48
CA ARG A 94 11.60 -11.95 7.23
C ARG A 94 10.24 -12.64 7.11
N GLU A 95 9.34 -12.40 8.07
CA GLU A 95 7.98 -12.93 8.02
C GLU A 95 7.25 -12.55 6.73
N TYR A 96 7.36 -11.29 6.29
CA TYR A 96 6.75 -10.85 5.04
C TYR A 96 7.38 -11.53 3.82
N ASP A 97 8.71 -11.59 3.76
CA ASP A 97 9.44 -12.24 2.67
C ASP A 97 9.07 -13.74 2.61
N ASP A 98 8.90 -14.40 3.76
CA ASP A 98 8.47 -15.80 3.87
C ASP A 98 7.03 -16.02 3.38
N LEU A 99 6.10 -15.10 3.71
CA LEU A 99 4.72 -15.15 3.20
C LEU A 99 4.68 -15.01 1.67
N VAL A 100 5.45 -14.09 1.11
CA VAL A 100 5.55 -13.90 -0.35
C VAL A 100 6.17 -15.11 -1.03
N ALA A 101 7.22 -15.70 -0.43
CA ALA A 101 7.85 -16.92 -0.92
C ALA A 101 6.88 -18.11 -0.87
N LYS A 102 6.16 -18.28 0.24
CA LYS A 102 5.12 -19.31 0.42
C LYS A 102 4.04 -19.19 -0.64
N PHE A 103 3.51 -17.98 -0.86
CA PHE A 103 2.55 -17.72 -1.94
C PHE A 103 3.09 -18.15 -3.31
N SER A 104 4.31 -17.73 -3.63
CA SER A 104 4.94 -18.03 -4.93
C SER A 104 5.13 -19.53 -5.14
N ASN A 105 5.53 -20.26 -4.10
CA ASN A 105 5.72 -21.71 -4.16
C ASN A 105 4.38 -22.45 -4.30
N LEU A 106 3.36 -22.04 -3.54
CA LEU A 106 2.01 -22.60 -3.66
C LEU A 106 1.43 -22.37 -5.06
N LEU A 107 1.58 -21.16 -5.61
CA LEU A 107 1.12 -20.86 -6.97
C LEU A 107 1.82 -21.78 -7.99
N LYS A 108 3.12 -22.02 -7.86
CA LYS A 108 3.83 -22.96 -8.74
C LYS A 108 3.26 -24.37 -8.64
N LEU A 109 3.13 -24.92 -7.43
CA LEU A 109 2.58 -26.27 -7.20
C LEU A 109 1.17 -26.41 -7.78
N VAL A 110 0.35 -25.40 -7.57
CA VAL A 110 -1.02 -25.31 -8.07
C VAL A 110 -1.10 -25.28 -9.61
N MET A 111 -0.03 -24.88 -10.28
CA MET A 111 0.10 -24.79 -11.73
C MET A 111 0.86 -25.97 -12.36
N MET A 112 1.40 -26.89 -11.56
CA MET A 112 2.03 -28.10 -12.06
C MET A 112 0.95 -29.09 -12.57
N PRO A 113 1.24 -29.84 -13.64
CA PRO A 113 0.32 -30.89 -14.11
C PRO A 113 0.18 -31.98 -13.05
N ALA A 114 -1.05 -32.43 -12.83
CA ALA A 114 -1.38 -33.52 -11.91
C ALA A 114 -1.82 -34.74 -12.72
N ASN A 115 -0.88 -35.65 -12.98
CA ASN A 115 -1.11 -36.83 -13.81
C ASN A 115 -1.43 -38.09 -13.00
N THR A 116 -1.36 -38.01 -11.67
CA THR A 116 -1.69 -39.10 -10.75
C THR A 116 -2.68 -38.62 -9.69
N PRO A 117 -3.45 -39.52 -9.05
CA PRO A 117 -4.33 -39.16 -7.94
C PRO A 117 -3.62 -38.43 -6.79
N GLU A 118 -2.39 -38.84 -6.47
CA GLU A 118 -1.58 -38.23 -5.40
C GLU A 118 -1.15 -36.80 -5.77
N ALA A 119 -0.75 -36.59 -7.04
CA ALA A 119 -0.42 -35.27 -7.54
C ALA A 119 -1.65 -34.35 -7.55
N GLU A 120 -2.83 -34.90 -7.86
CA GLU A 120 -4.10 -34.17 -7.83
C GLU A 120 -4.50 -33.76 -6.40
N GLU A 121 -4.31 -34.66 -5.44
CA GLU A 121 -4.53 -34.36 -4.04
C GLU A 121 -3.54 -33.30 -3.53
N SER A 122 -2.26 -33.41 -3.87
CA SER A 122 -1.23 -32.42 -3.54
C SER A 122 -1.56 -31.03 -4.10
N ARG A 123 -2.03 -30.98 -5.35
CA ARG A 123 -2.51 -29.76 -6.00
C ARG A 123 -3.71 -29.16 -5.27
N ARG A 124 -4.69 -29.98 -4.88
CA ARG A 124 -5.88 -29.56 -4.12
C ARG A 124 -5.50 -29.00 -2.75
N ARG A 125 -4.60 -29.66 -2.02
CA ARG A 125 -4.07 -29.16 -0.74
C ARG A 125 -3.35 -27.82 -0.91
N SER A 126 -2.51 -27.71 -1.94
CA SER A 126 -1.80 -26.46 -2.26
C SER A 126 -2.76 -25.34 -2.64
N GLU A 127 -3.86 -25.63 -3.34
CA GLU A 127 -4.89 -24.67 -3.69
C GLU A 127 -5.69 -24.19 -2.46
N ALA A 128 -6.03 -25.09 -1.55
CA ALA A 128 -6.67 -24.73 -0.28
C ALA A 128 -5.77 -23.79 0.54
N GLU A 129 -4.46 -24.09 0.61
CA GLU A 129 -3.50 -23.25 1.31
C GLU A 129 -3.27 -21.90 0.60
N LEU A 130 -3.22 -21.89 -0.73
CA LEU A 130 -3.13 -20.66 -1.52
C LEU A 130 -4.32 -19.73 -1.22
N ASN A 131 -5.52 -20.27 -1.06
CA ASN A 131 -6.71 -19.48 -0.68
C ASN A 131 -6.62 -18.94 0.76
N ARG A 132 -5.90 -19.62 1.67
CA ARG A 132 -5.68 -19.13 3.05
C ARG A 132 -4.64 -18.02 3.13
N MET A 133 -3.74 -17.91 2.16
CA MET A 133 -2.70 -16.86 2.15
C MET A 133 -3.27 -15.44 2.27
N GLY A 134 -4.50 -15.18 1.80
CA GLY A 134 -5.15 -13.89 1.99
C GLY A 134 -5.34 -13.55 3.47
N ALA A 135 -5.77 -14.52 4.27
CA ALA A 135 -5.91 -14.34 5.71
C ALA A 135 -4.55 -14.13 6.38
N GLU A 136 -3.49 -14.80 5.92
CA GLU A 136 -2.13 -14.62 6.44
C GLU A 136 -1.60 -13.20 6.17
N PHE A 137 -1.78 -12.68 4.94
CA PHE A 137 -1.41 -11.30 4.62
C PHE A 137 -2.22 -10.27 5.42
N ALA A 138 -3.51 -10.52 5.63
CA ALA A 138 -4.35 -9.66 6.46
C ALA A 138 -3.89 -9.67 7.92
N ALA A 139 -3.58 -10.85 8.47
CA ALA A 139 -3.08 -11.00 9.83
C ALA A 139 -1.73 -10.28 10.01
N TRP A 140 -0.81 -10.41 9.04
CA TRP A 140 0.45 -9.68 9.03
C TRP A 140 0.21 -8.15 9.00
N ALA A 141 -0.72 -7.68 8.16
CA ALA A 141 -1.05 -6.25 8.05
C ALA A 141 -1.57 -5.68 9.38
N THR A 142 -2.39 -6.45 10.09
CA THR A 142 -2.92 -6.10 11.43
C THR A 142 -1.83 -6.13 12.50
N ARG A 143 -0.89 -7.08 12.43
CA ARG A 143 0.25 -7.17 13.37
C ARG A 143 1.23 -6.02 13.19
N TYR A 144 1.43 -5.56 11.95
CA TYR A 144 2.42 -4.52 11.61
C TYR A 144 1.83 -3.33 10.83
N PRO A 145 0.90 -2.56 11.41
CA PRO A 145 0.17 -1.50 10.71
C PRO A 145 1.07 -0.36 10.20
N HIS A 146 2.26 -0.18 10.79
CA HIS A 146 3.21 0.90 10.45
C HIS A 146 4.49 0.43 9.75
N LYS A 147 4.61 -0.88 9.43
CA LYS A 147 5.81 -1.43 8.75
C LYS A 147 5.57 -1.78 7.27
N GLN A 148 4.41 -1.40 6.75
CA GLN A 148 4.08 -1.48 5.32
C GLN A 148 4.93 -0.52 4.46
N PHE A 149 5.60 0.44 5.11
CA PHE A 149 6.48 1.43 4.49
C PHE A 149 7.94 0.94 4.50
N PRO A 150 8.53 0.62 3.34
CA PRO A 150 9.98 0.53 3.26
C PRO A 150 10.53 1.94 3.50
N TRP A 151 11.32 2.11 4.56
CA TRP A 151 12.03 3.36 4.78
C TRP A 151 12.95 3.62 3.57
N PRO A 152 12.99 4.84 3.01
CA PRO A 152 13.95 5.15 1.95
C PRO A 152 15.36 5.01 2.55
N SER A 153 16.06 3.93 2.23
CA SER A 153 17.46 3.76 2.59
C SER A 153 18.30 4.52 1.56
N THR A 154 19.05 5.53 2.02
CA THR A 154 20.07 6.25 1.24
C THR A 154 21.35 5.45 1.04
N PHE A 155 21.45 4.23 1.57
CA PHE A 155 22.61 3.37 1.38
C PHE A 155 22.55 2.70 0.00
N SER A 156 23.12 3.38 -0.97
CA SER A 156 23.75 2.74 -2.12
C SER A 156 24.94 1.93 -1.60
N SER A 157 24.77 0.63 -1.35
CA SER A 157 25.92 -0.27 -1.41
C SER A 157 26.38 -0.24 -2.87
N GLY A 158 27.51 0.43 -3.08
CA GLY A 158 28.11 0.62 -4.38
C GLY A 158 28.37 -0.73 -5.03
N GLU A 159 27.62 -0.99 -6.10
CA GLU A 159 28.07 -1.52 -7.38
C GLU A 159 26.82 -1.56 -8.28
N GLY A 160 26.74 -0.63 -9.23
CA GLY A 160 25.70 -0.61 -10.27
C GLY A 160 24.44 0.20 -9.96
N GLY A 161 24.51 1.51 -10.20
CA GLY A 161 23.37 2.35 -10.58
C GLY A 161 22.36 2.66 -9.48
N ALA A 162 22.36 3.91 -9.02
CA ALA A 162 21.27 4.48 -8.23
C ALA A 162 19.96 4.48 -9.06
N ALA A 163 19.18 3.41 -8.97
CA ALA A 163 17.80 3.43 -9.41
C ALA A 163 16.99 4.17 -8.35
N VAL A 164 16.61 5.40 -8.67
CA VAL A 164 15.35 5.97 -8.17
C VAL A 164 14.30 4.88 -8.40
N ILE A 165 13.87 4.19 -7.33
CA ILE A 165 12.81 3.20 -7.44
C ILE A 165 11.59 3.98 -7.93
N ASP A 166 11.28 3.83 -9.22
CA ASP A 166 10.03 4.33 -9.76
C ASP A 166 8.93 3.69 -8.91
N ARG A 167 8.11 4.53 -8.26
CA ARG A 167 7.01 4.04 -7.40
C ARG A 167 6.02 3.17 -8.19
N ALA A 168 6.08 3.19 -9.53
CA ALA A 168 5.38 2.26 -10.41
C ALA A 168 5.83 0.79 -10.25
N ASP A 169 7.05 0.51 -9.78
CA ASP A 169 7.60 -0.85 -9.70
C ASP A 169 7.18 -1.62 -8.42
N VAL A 170 6.68 -0.91 -7.40
CA VAL A 170 6.19 -1.53 -6.16
C VAL A 170 4.67 -1.47 -6.11
N SER A 171 4.02 -2.60 -6.34
CA SER A 171 2.58 -2.79 -6.20
C SER A 171 2.27 -4.14 -5.55
N PRO A 172 1.05 -4.38 -5.05
CA PRO A 172 0.71 -5.69 -4.54
C PRO A 172 0.79 -6.76 -5.62
N LEU A 173 0.54 -6.41 -6.90
CA LEU A 173 0.70 -7.36 -8.01
C LEU A 173 2.17 -7.74 -8.20
N THR A 174 3.09 -6.76 -8.17
CA THR A 174 4.53 -7.08 -8.29
C THR A 174 5.05 -7.83 -7.06
N ALA A 175 4.52 -7.55 -5.87
CA ALA A 175 4.81 -8.32 -4.65
C ALA A 175 4.33 -9.79 -4.74
N LEU A 176 3.20 -10.05 -5.38
CA LEU A 176 2.74 -11.41 -5.71
C LEU A 176 3.55 -12.07 -6.84
N GLY A 177 4.48 -11.36 -7.47
CA GLY A 177 5.30 -11.85 -8.56
C GLY A 177 4.70 -11.68 -9.95
N TYR A 178 3.65 -10.87 -10.13
CA TYR A 178 3.08 -10.57 -11.44
C TYR A 178 4.12 -9.90 -12.35
N ARG A 179 4.45 -10.56 -13.47
CA ARG A 179 5.43 -10.07 -14.46
C ARG A 179 5.01 -10.51 -15.88
N VAL A 180 5.28 -9.64 -16.84
CA VAL A 180 5.11 -9.87 -18.29
C VAL A 180 6.47 -9.74 -18.99
N GLY A 181 6.53 -10.10 -20.27
CA GLY A 181 7.72 -10.00 -21.12
C GLY A 181 8.30 -11.36 -21.52
N LYS A 182 9.32 -11.32 -22.40
CA LYS A 182 9.93 -12.54 -22.99
C LYS A 182 10.88 -13.26 -22.01
N THR A 183 11.70 -12.52 -21.27
CA THR A 183 12.84 -13.08 -20.51
C THR A 183 12.47 -13.58 -19.12
N ALA A 184 11.50 -12.95 -18.46
CA ALA A 184 11.09 -13.28 -17.08
C ALA A 184 9.58 -13.12 -16.85
N GLY A 185 8.78 -13.18 -17.93
CA GLY A 185 7.34 -13.09 -17.85
C GLY A 185 6.72 -14.41 -17.39
N LEU A 186 5.67 -14.32 -16.59
CA LEU A 186 4.85 -15.48 -16.25
C LEU A 186 4.04 -15.94 -17.47
N ARG A 187 3.73 -17.23 -17.54
CA ARG A 187 2.83 -17.78 -18.58
C ARG A 187 1.42 -17.22 -18.40
N ASP A 188 0.65 -17.19 -19.48
CA ASP A 188 -0.71 -16.64 -19.48
C ASP A 188 -1.61 -17.22 -18.38
N ALA A 189 -1.58 -18.54 -18.19
CA ALA A 189 -2.37 -19.20 -17.16
C ALA A 189 -1.95 -18.78 -15.74
N GLU A 190 -0.65 -18.60 -15.51
CA GLU A 190 -0.10 -18.17 -14.22
C GLU A 190 -0.49 -16.72 -13.91
N ARG A 191 -0.35 -15.82 -14.90
CA ARG A 191 -0.77 -14.42 -14.77
C ARG A 191 -2.25 -14.30 -14.44
N ARG A 192 -3.10 -14.99 -15.22
CA ARG A 192 -4.56 -14.95 -15.03
C ARG A 192 -4.99 -15.54 -13.69
N ARG A 193 -4.33 -16.60 -13.22
CA ARG A 193 -4.61 -17.19 -11.91
C ARG A 193 -4.19 -16.26 -10.77
N LEU A 194 -3.01 -15.65 -10.87
CA LEU A 194 -2.56 -14.63 -9.91
C LEU A 194 -3.53 -13.45 -9.87
N LEU A 195 -3.95 -12.93 -11.03
CA LEU A 195 -4.90 -11.82 -11.12
C LEU A 195 -6.26 -12.18 -10.52
N THR A 196 -6.78 -13.39 -10.79
CA THR A 196 -8.01 -13.88 -10.14
C THR A 196 -7.85 -13.97 -8.63
N TRP A 197 -6.72 -14.49 -8.16
CA TRP A 197 -6.44 -14.57 -6.73
C TRP A 197 -6.37 -13.17 -6.10
N ALA A 198 -5.67 -12.24 -6.73
CA ALA A 198 -5.52 -10.85 -6.29
C ALA A 198 -6.85 -10.08 -6.22
N PHE A 199 -7.77 -10.38 -7.13
CA PHE A 199 -9.13 -9.85 -7.09
C PHE A 199 -9.90 -10.38 -5.89
N ARG A 200 -9.85 -11.70 -5.65
CA ARG A 200 -10.70 -12.39 -4.66
C ARG A 200 -10.18 -12.38 -3.23
N ASN A 201 -8.89 -12.11 -3.02
CA ASN A 201 -8.25 -12.23 -1.71
C ASN A 201 -7.69 -10.91 -1.19
N ALA A 202 -7.34 -10.91 0.09
CA ALA A 202 -6.56 -9.81 0.67
C ALA A 202 -5.16 -9.79 0.05
N LEU A 203 -4.75 -8.60 -0.36
CA LEU A 203 -3.47 -8.39 -1.03
C LEU A 203 -2.32 -8.31 -0.02
N PRO A 204 -1.10 -8.70 -0.42
CA PRO A 204 0.08 -8.44 0.39
C PRO A 204 0.21 -6.92 0.62
N PRO A 205 0.37 -6.49 1.88
CA PRO A 205 0.48 -5.07 2.19
C PRO A 205 1.79 -4.50 1.68
N VAL A 206 1.72 -3.43 0.88
CA VAL A 206 2.88 -2.71 0.35
C VAL A 206 2.71 -1.20 0.54
N ILE A 207 3.85 -0.49 0.58
CA ILE A 207 4.00 0.97 0.65
C ILE A 207 3.37 1.61 1.89
N SER A 208 2.05 1.61 2.03
CA SER A 208 1.35 2.20 3.17
C SER A 208 -0.09 1.72 3.24
N HIS A 209 -0.67 1.81 4.43
CA HIS A 209 -2.10 1.51 4.63
C HIS A 209 -3.00 2.37 3.73
N GLY A 210 -2.69 3.66 3.56
CA GLY A 210 -3.45 4.54 2.67
C GLY A 210 -3.34 4.12 1.19
N TYR A 211 -2.15 3.70 0.76
CA TYR A 211 -1.96 3.13 -0.58
C TYR A 211 -2.78 1.85 -0.75
N MET A 212 -2.72 0.91 0.21
CA MET A 212 -3.51 -0.33 0.19
C MET A 212 -5.02 -0.08 0.19
N ALA A 213 -5.51 0.91 0.95
CA ALA A 213 -6.90 1.31 0.95
C ALA A 213 -7.39 1.79 -0.43
N SER A 214 -6.48 2.33 -1.26
CA SER A 214 -6.80 2.71 -2.65
C SER A 214 -7.06 1.51 -3.55
N TRP A 215 -6.53 0.33 -3.20
CA TRP A 215 -6.81 -0.93 -3.90
C TRP A 215 -8.15 -1.56 -3.51
N GLY A 216 -8.80 -1.09 -2.45
CA GLY A 216 -10.13 -1.55 -2.03
C GLY A 216 -10.16 -2.95 -1.40
N PRO A 217 -11.33 -3.39 -0.92
CA PRO A 217 -11.54 -4.75 -0.40
C PRO A 217 -11.58 -5.80 -1.52
N PRO A 218 -11.39 -7.09 -1.20
CA PRO A 218 -11.51 -8.17 -2.17
C PRO A 218 -12.89 -8.22 -2.85
N SER A 219 -12.92 -8.64 -4.11
CA SER A 219 -14.15 -8.82 -4.91
C SER A 219 -15.03 -7.58 -5.05
N THR A 220 -14.44 -6.38 -5.04
CA THR A 220 -15.16 -5.11 -5.19
C THR A 220 -14.86 -4.41 -6.52
N VAL A 221 -15.76 -3.53 -6.95
CA VAL A 221 -15.53 -2.60 -8.09
C VAL A 221 -14.22 -1.86 -7.93
N LYS A 222 -13.98 -1.33 -6.73
CA LYS A 222 -12.77 -0.56 -6.42
C LYS A 222 -11.50 -1.38 -6.63
N ARG A 223 -11.51 -2.66 -6.24
CA ARG A 223 -10.40 -3.60 -6.49
C ARG A 223 -10.19 -3.82 -7.97
N LEU A 224 -11.25 -4.16 -8.70
CA LEU A 224 -11.16 -4.41 -10.14
C LEU A 224 -10.64 -3.18 -10.89
N GLN A 225 -11.23 -2.01 -10.61
CA GLN A 225 -10.84 -0.75 -11.22
C GLN A 225 -9.39 -0.38 -10.90
N LYS A 226 -8.93 -0.55 -9.65
CA LYS A 226 -7.53 -0.26 -9.31
C LYS A 226 -6.56 -1.20 -10.02
N MET A 227 -6.87 -2.50 -10.09
CA MET A 227 -6.06 -3.47 -10.82
C MET A 227 -5.98 -3.14 -12.30
N ALA A 228 -7.11 -2.90 -12.95
CA ALA A 228 -7.19 -2.58 -14.38
C ALA A 228 -6.44 -1.27 -14.69
N ASN A 229 -6.65 -0.21 -13.90
CA ASN A 229 -5.95 1.06 -14.06
C ASN A 229 -4.44 0.91 -13.85
N HIS A 230 -4.01 0.10 -12.88
CA HIS A 230 -2.58 -0.14 -12.64
C HIS A 230 -1.93 -0.84 -13.84
N ILE A 231 -2.54 -1.92 -14.36
CA ILE A 231 -2.03 -2.65 -15.53
C ILE A 231 -1.97 -1.73 -16.76
N ALA A 232 -3.04 -0.97 -17.02
CA ALA A 232 -3.09 -0.03 -18.12
C ALA A 232 -2.03 1.08 -18.00
N HIS A 233 -1.82 1.61 -16.78
CA HIS A 233 -0.81 2.62 -16.51
C HIS A 233 0.61 2.09 -16.78
N VAL A 234 0.95 0.92 -16.25
CA VAL A 234 2.27 0.30 -16.45
C VAL A 234 2.49 0.02 -17.95
N GLY A 235 1.47 -0.50 -18.65
CA GLY A 235 1.55 -0.74 -20.08
C GLY A 235 1.75 0.51 -20.92
N LYS A 236 1.01 1.59 -20.62
CA LYS A 236 1.18 2.90 -21.29
C LYS A 236 2.56 3.50 -21.02
N HIS A 237 3.04 3.42 -19.78
CA HIS A 237 4.34 3.95 -19.41
C HIS A 237 5.46 3.23 -20.16
N ARG A 238 5.46 1.89 -20.17
CA ARG A 238 6.55 1.09 -20.76
C ARG A 238 6.62 1.20 -22.29
N ARG A 239 5.50 1.47 -22.99
CA ARG A 239 5.50 1.81 -24.42
C ARG A 239 6.33 3.06 -24.75
N LYS A 240 6.41 4.03 -23.84
CA LYS A 240 7.12 5.31 -24.08
C LYS A 240 8.65 5.16 -24.07
N PHE A 241 9.18 4.08 -23.49
CA PHE A 241 10.60 3.97 -23.18
C PHE A 241 11.36 2.86 -23.94
N SER A 242 10.75 2.09 -24.85
CA SER A 242 11.52 1.02 -25.55
C SER A 242 10.86 0.44 -26.81
N GLY A 243 11.70 0.07 -27.78
CA GLY A 243 11.33 -0.45 -29.10
C GLY A 243 11.08 -1.98 -29.22
N ASP A 244 11.25 -2.77 -28.15
CA ASP A 244 10.96 -4.23 -28.15
C ASP A 244 10.09 -4.67 -26.94
N GLN A 245 9.08 -3.87 -26.58
CA GLN A 245 8.11 -4.24 -25.52
C GLN A 245 6.79 -4.79 -26.05
N ASP A 246 6.71 -5.05 -27.35
CA ASP A 246 5.48 -5.52 -28.01
C ASP A 246 4.87 -6.74 -27.33
N THR A 247 5.71 -7.68 -26.88
CA THR A 247 5.24 -8.87 -26.15
C THR A 247 4.62 -8.51 -24.80
N ALA A 248 5.31 -7.69 -24.00
CA ALA A 248 4.81 -7.26 -22.69
C ALA A 248 3.51 -6.46 -22.82
N VAL A 249 3.43 -5.58 -23.83
CA VAL A 249 2.26 -4.80 -24.18
C VAL A 249 1.08 -5.67 -24.57
N ARG A 250 1.28 -6.67 -25.43
CA ARG A 250 0.23 -7.64 -25.79
C ARG A 250 -0.23 -8.43 -24.57
N GLN A 251 0.68 -8.84 -23.70
CA GLN A 251 0.35 -9.56 -22.47
C GLN A 251 -0.45 -8.71 -21.48
N TRP A 252 -0.07 -7.45 -21.24
CA TRP A 252 -0.88 -6.54 -20.42
C TRP A 252 -2.28 -6.32 -21.00
N GLN A 253 -2.39 -6.17 -22.32
CA GLN A 253 -3.71 -6.04 -22.95
C GLN A 253 -4.54 -7.32 -22.80
N ALA A 254 -3.96 -8.50 -23.04
CA ALA A 254 -4.64 -9.77 -22.88
C ALA A 254 -5.12 -10.00 -21.43
N ASP A 255 -4.33 -9.52 -20.45
CA ASP A 255 -4.67 -9.60 -19.03
C ASP A 255 -5.80 -8.61 -18.66
N LEU A 256 -5.85 -7.41 -19.26
CA LEU A 256 -7.01 -6.51 -19.16
C LEU A 256 -8.26 -7.15 -19.75
N ASP A 257 -8.18 -7.68 -20.97
CA ASP A 257 -9.34 -8.31 -21.61
C ASP A 257 -9.84 -9.53 -20.81
N TYR A 258 -8.93 -10.24 -20.14
CA TYR A 258 -9.29 -11.31 -19.20
C TYR A 258 -10.07 -10.77 -18.01
N LEU A 259 -9.56 -9.75 -17.31
CA LEU A 259 -10.25 -9.15 -16.17
C LEU A 259 -11.63 -8.59 -16.55
N GLU A 260 -11.74 -8.00 -17.74
CA GLU A 260 -12.99 -7.47 -18.25
C GLU A 260 -14.02 -8.58 -18.43
N ARG A 261 -13.65 -9.66 -19.15
CA ARG A 261 -14.54 -10.79 -19.42
C ARG A 261 -14.94 -11.54 -18.15
N GLN A 262 -14.03 -11.65 -17.17
CA GLN A 262 -14.29 -12.46 -15.97
C GLN A 262 -15.05 -11.72 -14.88
N PHE A 263 -14.84 -10.41 -14.72
CA PHE A 263 -15.32 -9.68 -13.55
C PHE A 263 -16.07 -8.39 -13.86
N TYR A 264 -15.98 -7.85 -15.09
CA TYR A 264 -16.56 -6.55 -15.42
C TYR A 264 -17.88 -6.66 -16.19
N LYS A 265 -17.89 -7.41 -17.30
CA LYS A 265 -19.03 -7.46 -18.23
C LYS A 265 -20.31 -7.92 -17.52
N GLY A 266 -21.33 -7.07 -17.54
CA GLY A 266 -22.65 -7.35 -16.95
C GLY A 266 -22.73 -7.16 -15.43
N VAL A 267 -21.65 -6.69 -14.77
CA VAL A 267 -21.59 -6.55 -13.30
C VAL A 267 -21.36 -5.10 -12.88
N PHE A 268 -20.55 -4.33 -13.62
CA PHE A 268 -20.12 -2.98 -13.23
C PHE A 268 -20.19 -1.97 -14.39
N GLY A 269 -20.16 -0.67 -14.08
CA GLY A 269 -20.38 0.41 -15.07
C GLY A 269 -19.35 1.54 -15.05
N PHE A 270 -18.06 1.25 -15.03
CA PHE A 270 -16.98 2.26 -15.13
C PHE A 270 -16.21 2.12 -16.45
N GLU A 271 -15.69 3.21 -17.02
CA GLU A 271 -14.96 3.14 -18.29
C GLU A 271 -13.78 2.17 -18.21
N TRP A 272 -13.79 1.15 -19.07
CA TRP A 272 -12.77 0.10 -19.04
C TRP A 272 -11.44 0.61 -19.62
N PRO A 273 -10.32 0.53 -18.88
CA PRO A 273 -9.06 1.09 -19.34
C PRO A 273 -8.41 0.21 -20.41
N SER A 274 -7.67 0.85 -21.31
CA SER A 274 -6.89 0.19 -22.36
C SER A 274 -5.40 0.48 -22.21
N THR A 275 -4.53 -0.44 -22.65
CA THR A 275 -3.09 -0.15 -22.79
C THR A 275 -2.78 0.68 -24.04
N ARG A 276 -3.74 0.83 -24.96
CA ARG A 276 -3.64 1.68 -26.14
C ARG A 276 -4.07 3.10 -25.74
N GLY A 277 -3.39 4.11 -26.28
CA GLY A 277 -3.84 5.50 -26.12
C GLY A 277 -5.23 5.66 -26.74
N GLN A 278 -6.07 6.49 -26.11
CA GLN A 278 -7.13 7.19 -26.83
C GLN A 278 -6.50 8.34 -27.60
#